data_AF-A0A6J4TW17-F1
#
_entry.id   AF-A0A6J4TW17-F1
#
_cell.length_a   1.000
_cell.length_b   1.000
_cell.length_c   1.000
_cell.angle_alpha   90.00
_cell.angle_beta   90.00
_cell.angle_gamma   90.00
#
_symmetry.space_group_name_H-M   'P 1'
#
loop_
_entity.id
_entity.type
_entity.pdbx_description
1 polymer ?
#
loop_
_entity_poly.entity_id
_entity_poly.type
_entity_poly.pdbx_seq_one_letter_code
_entity_poly.pdbx_strand_id
1 'polypeptide(L)'
;MRIATWNVNSAKQRMPRLLPWLDERRPDVVCLQETKLADAAFAALLGQELAARGYEAAAHGEPQWNGVAILSRVGLDDVVAGLDGGPGFPHP
;
A
#
# COMPACT_ATOMS: atom_id res chain seq x y z
N MET A 1 -9.66 9.27 15.07
CA MET A 1 -9.44 8.45 13.86
C MET A 1 -9.03 9.36 12.71
N ARG A 2 -7.90 9.08 12.05
CA ARG A 2 -7.37 9.82 10.90
C ARG A 2 -7.15 8.87 9.73
N ILE A 3 -7.78 9.17 8.61
CA ILE A 3 -7.63 8.43 7.34
C ILE A 3 -6.95 9.35 6.34
N ALA A 4 -5.96 8.85 5.62
CA ALA A 4 -5.26 9.58 4.59
C ALA A 4 -5.25 8.80 3.28
N THR A 5 -5.16 9.50 2.16
CA THR A 5 -4.93 8.91 0.85
C THR A 5 -3.74 9.59 0.18
N TRP A 6 -2.91 8.81 -0.51
CA TRP A 6 -1.76 9.34 -1.24
C TRP A 6 -1.43 8.50 -2.47
N ASN A 7 -1.54 9.12 -3.64
CA ASN A 7 -0.90 8.60 -4.85
C ASN A 7 0.61 8.84 -4.74
N VAL A 8 1.38 7.78 -4.52
CA VAL A 8 2.81 7.85 -4.23
C VAL A 8 3.68 7.92 -5.48
N ASN A 9 3.11 7.57 -6.64
CA ASN A 9 3.77 7.44 -7.93
C ASN A 9 5.12 6.70 -7.79
N SER A 10 5.04 5.38 -7.62
CA SER A 10 6.10 4.46 -7.19
C SER A 10 6.41 4.50 -5.70
N ALA A 11 5.96 3.45 -4.99
CA ALA A 11 6.25 3.27 -3.56
C ALA A 11 7.76 3.16 -3.29
N LYS A 12 8.52 2.48 -4.17
CA LYS A 12 9.97 2.38 -4.08
C LYS A 12 10.68 3.73 -4.11
N GLN A 13 10.31 4.60 -5.05
CA GLN A 13 10.92 5.93 -5.13
C GLN A 13 10.42 6.85 -4.01
N ARG A 14 9.20 6.64 -3.51
CA ARG A 14 8.59 7.48 -2.47
C ARG A 14 8.97 7.07 -1.04
N MET A 15 9.49 5.87 -0.82
CA MET A 15 9.80 5.32 0.50
C MET A 15 10.56 6.29 1.44
N PRO A 16 11.61 7.01 1.00
CA PRO A 16 12.33 7.94 1.87
C PRO A 16 11.48 9.13 2.38
N ARG A 17 10.34 9.41 1.76
CA ARG A 17 9.37 10.42 2.22
C ARG A 17 8.17 9.80 2.92
N LEU A 18 7.75 8.61 2.49
CA LEU A 18 6.61 7.90 3.06
C LEU A 18 6.88 7.52 4.52
N LEU A 19 8.03 6.93 4.82
CA LEU A 19 8.31 6.44 6.19
C LEU A 19 8.39 7.58 7.22
N PRO A 20 9.16 8.68 7.00
CA PRO A 20 9.15 9.81 7.93
C PRO A 20 7.77 10.45 8.08
N TRP A 21 7.00 10.53 6.98
CA TRP A 21 5.65 11.07 7.04
C TRP A 21 4.70 10.20 7.89
N LEU A 22 4.83 8.86 7.83
CA LEU A 22 4.09 7.95 8.71
C LEU A 22 4.49 8.14 10.18
N ASP A 23 5.78 8.37 10.45
CA ASP A 23 6.31 8.62 11.80
C ASP A 23 5.78 9.94 12.39
N GLU A 24 5.70 10.99 11.57
CA GLU A 24 5.20 12.30 12.00
C GLU A 24 3.67 12.33 12.13
N ARG A 25 2.97 11.87 11.09
CA ARG A 25 1.50 12.07 10.98
C ARG A 25 0.71 10.97 11.66
N ARG A 26 1.28 9.77 11.81
CA ARG A 26 0.66 8.58 12.45
C ARG A 26 -0.84 8.42 12.15
N PRO A 27 -1.27 8.44 10.87
CA PRO A 27 -2.66 8.14 10.52
C PRO A 27 -3.07 6.75 11.03
N ASP A 28 -4.36 6.55 11.26
CA ASP A 28 -4.88 5.24 11.64
C ASP A 28 -5.03 4.34 10.42
N VAL A 29 -5.37 4.91 9.25
CA VAL A 29 -5.46 4.22 7.96
C VAL A 29 -4.85 5.06 6.84
N VAL A 30 -4.12 4.43 5.92
CA VAL A 30 -3.57 5.07 4.71
C VAL A 30 -3.91 4.25 3.47
N CYS A 31 -4.54 4.88 2.49
CA CYS A 31 -4.74 4.31 1.16
C CYS A 31 -3.65 4.84 0.22
N LEU A 32 -2.82 3.95 -0.33
CA LEU A 32 -1.79 4.27 -1.31
C LEU A 32 -2.26 3.90 -2.72
N GLN A 33 -1.97 4.77 -3.69
CA GLN A 33 -2.19 4.51 -5.12
C GLN A 33 -0.89 4.65 -5.90
N GLU A 34 -0.83 4.00 -7.07
CA GLU A 34 0.35 3.91 -7.92
C GLU A 34 1.58 3.38 -7.17
N THR A 35 1.42 2.28 -6.44
CA THR A 35 2.56 1.64 -5.78
C THR A 35 3.60 1.15 -6.79
N LYS A 36 3.15 0.74 -7.99
CA LYS A 36 3.95 0.23 -9.12
C LYS A 36 4.82 -0.96 -8.72
N LEU A 37 4.32 -1.78 -7.81
CA LEU A 37 4.96 -2.98 -7.29
C LEU A 37 3.96 -4.13 -7.30
N ALA A 38 4.45 -5.32 -7.64
CA ALA A 38 3.76 -6.56 -7.34
C ALA A 38 3.67 -6.78 -5.82
N ASP A 39 2.67 -7.52 -5.36
CA ASP A 39 2.37 -7.71 -3.93
C ASP A 39 3.57 -8.23 -3.14
N ALA A 40 4.26 -9.24 -3.66
CA ALA A 40 5.47 -9.80 -3.04
C ALA A 40 6.62 -8.77 -2.96
N ALA A 41 6.77 -7.92 -3.99
CA ALA A 41 7.80 -6.88 -4.01
C ALA A 41 7.46 -5.73 -3.04
N PHE A 42 6.18 -5.40 -2.89
CA PHE A 42 5.71 -4.45 -1.88
C PHE A 42 6.01 -4.97 -0.46
N ALA A 43 5.64 -6.22 -0.17
CA ALA A 43 5.88 -6.85 1.12
C ALA A 43 7.38 -6.92 1.47
N ALA A 44 8.23 -7.31 0.52
CA ALA A 44 9.67 -7.36 0.71
C ALA A 44 10.30 -5.98 0.93
N LEU A 45 9.77 -4.93 0.28
CA LEU A 45 10.31 -3.57 0.38
C LEU A 45 9.85 -2.83 1.65
N LEU A 46 8.55 -2.88 1.96
CA LEU A 46 7.93 -2.03 2.98
C LEU A 46 7.43 -2.82 4.19
N GLY A 47 7.23 -4.13 4.10
CA GLY A 47 6.53 -4.92 5.12
C GLY A 47 7.15 -4.80 6.52
N GLN A 48 8.47 -4.96 6.63
CA GLN A 48 9.17 -4.83 7.91
C GLN A 48 9.09 -3.40 8.49
N GLU A 49 9.25 -2.38 7.64
CA GLU A 49 9.19 -0.97 8.05
C GLU A 49 7.79 -0.56 8.52
N LEU A 50 6.74 -1.10 7.87
CA LEU A 50 5.35 -0.88 8.23
C LEU A 50 4.98 -1.60 9.53
N ALA A 51 5.37 -2.87 9.67
CA ALA A 51 5.14 -3.66 10.88
C ALA A 51 5.83 -3.04 12.10
N ALA A 52 7.06 -2.56 11.95
CA ALA A 52 7.79 -1.84 13.01
C ALA A 52 7.07 -0.56 13.48
N ARG A 53 6.21 0.02 12.63
CA ARG A 53 5.36 1.19 12.93
C ARG A 53 3.94 0.82 13.37
N GLY A 54 3.66 -0.47 13.51
CA GLY A 54 2.37 -1.00 13.92
C GLY A 54 1.30 -0.97 12.82
N TYR A 55 1.69 -0.88 11.55
CA TYR A 55 0.76 -1.01 10.43
C TYR A 55 0.72 -2.45 9.93
N GLU A 56 -0.50 -2.99 9.86
CA GLU A 56 -0.82 -4.07 8.94
C GLU A 56 -0.99 -3.50 7.53
N ALA A 57 -0.70 -4.30 6.51
CA ALA A 57 -0.75 -3.86 5.13
C ALA A 57 -1.38 -4.91 4.23
N ALA A 58 -2.33 -4.49 3.40
CA ALA A 58 -2.82 -5.23 2.26
C ALA A 58 -2.40 -4.50 0.98
N ALA A 59 -1.85 -5.22 0.01
CA ALA A 59 -1.46 -4.66 -1.28
C ALA A 59 -2.09 -5.46 -2.41
N HIS A 60 -2.34 -4.79 -3.53
CA HIS A 60 -2.76 -5.42 -4.78
C HIS A 60 -2.20 -4.64 -5.95
N GLY A 61 -1.30 -5.24 -6.73
CA GLY A 61 -0.70 -4.59 -7.89
C GLY A 61 0.17 -5.50 -8.74
N GLU A 62 0.61 -4.93 -9.87
CA GLU A 62 1.55 -5.51 -10.80
C GLU A 62 2.83 -4.65 -10.88
N PRO A 63 3.94 -5.17 -11.43
CA PRO A 63 5.12 -4.35 -11.70
C PRO A 63 4.80 -3.21 -12.67
N GLN A 64 5.55 -2.12 -12.57
CA GLN A 64 5.58 -1.00 -13.53
C GLN A 64 4.32 -0.12 -13.59
N TRP A 65 3.13 -0.70 -13.50
CA TRP A 65 1.85 -0.01 -13.68
C TRP A 65 0.95 -0.16 -12.45
N ASN A 66 0.08 0.84 -12.22
CA ASN A 66 -0.97 0.80 -11.20
C ASN A 66 -0.46 0.43 -9.79
N GLY A 67 -1.23 -0.41 -9.08
CA GLY A 67 -0.97 -0.89 -7.74
C GLY A 67 -1.57 -0.02 -6.65
N VAL A 68 -2.20 -0.67 -5.68
CA VAL A 68 -2.80 -0.04 -4.49
C VAL A 68 -2.35 -0.75 -3.22
N ALA A 69 -2.40 -0.05 -2.10
CA ALA A 69 -2.25 -0.67 -0.79
C ALA A 69 -3.08 0.05 0.28
N ILE A 70 -3.51 -0.68 1.29
CA ILE A 70 -4.12 -0.15 2.50
C ILE A 70 -3.17 -0.47 3.65
N LEU A 71 -2.82 0.55 4.43
CA LEU A 71 -2.07 0.43 5.68
C LEU A 71 -3.03 0.72 6.84
N SER A 72 -3.05 -0.12 7.87
CA SER A 72 -3.95 0.04 9.02
C SER A 72 -3.23 -0.19 10.33
N ARG A 73 -3.38 0.73 11.29
CA ARG A 73 -2.98 0.53 12.69
C ARG A 73 -4.08 -0.05 13.57
N VAL A 74 -5.28 -0.21 13.01
CA VAL A 74 -6.48 -0.69 13.72
C VAL A 74 -6.90 -2.10 13.29
N GLY A 75 -6.05 -2.78 12.50
CA GLY A 75 -6.29 -4.12 11.96
C GLY A 75 -6.83 -4.11 10.52
N LEU A 76 -6.71 -5.24 9.85
CA LEU A 76 -7.35 -5.57 8.56
C LEU A 76 -7.99 -6.95 8.63
N ASP A 77 -9.31 -7.01 8.43
CA ASP A 77 -10.08 -8.25 8.33
C ASP A 77 -10.83 -8.29 6.99
N ASP A 78 -11.13 -9.50 6.49
CA ASP A 78 -11.92 -9.73 5.26
C ASP A 78 -11.48 -8.92 4.04
N VAL A 79 -10.16 -8.80 3.84
CA VAL A 79 -9.59 -8.05 2.71
C VAL A 79 -9.94 -8.75 1.39
N VAL A 80 -10.62 -8.03 0.50
CA VAL A 80 -10.91 -8.47 -0.87
C VAL A 80 -10.08 -7.65 -1.85
N ALA A 81 -9.31 -8.34 -2.68
CA ALA A 81 -8.52 -7.73 -3.75
C ALA A 81 -9.25 -7.80 -5.09
N GLY A 82 -9.08 -6.76 -5.91
CA GLY A 82 -9.70 -6.67 -7.23
C GLY A 82 -11.21 -6.41 -7.17
N LEU A 83 -11.87 -6.65 -8.31
CA LEU A 83 -13.32 -6.56 -8.44
C LEU A 83 -13.83 -7.94 -8.83
N ASP A 84 -14.74 -8.51 -8.05
CA ASP A 84 -15.34 -9.81 -8.36
C ASP A 84 -16.10 -9.75 -9.69
N GLY A 85 -15.83 -10.69 -10.58
CA GLY A 85 -16.32 -10.68 -11.97
C GLY A 85 -15.83 -9.50 -12.82
N GLY A 86 -14.89 -8.69 -12.33
CA GLY A 86 -14.31 -7.56 -13.06
C GLY A 86 -13.33 -8.01 -14.15
N PRO A 87 -13.09 -7.16 -15.17
CA PRO A 87 -12.06 -7.43 -16.15
C PRO A 87 -10.68 -7.46 -15.48
N GLY A 88 -9.85 -8.44 -15.84
CA GLY A 88 -8.45 -8.47 -15.43
C GLY A 88 -7.65 -7.31 -16.03
N PHE A 89 -6.40 -7.15 -15.59
CA PHE A 89 -5.51 -6.19 -16.24
C PHE A 89 -5.16 -6.68 -17.65
N PRO A 90 -5.20 -5.79 -18.66
CA PRO A 90 -4.75 -6.16 -20.00
C PRO A 90 -3.25 -6.45 -19.96
N HIS A 91 -2.89 -7.72 -20.18
CA HIS A 91 -1.50 -8.10 -20.40
C HIS A 91 -1.12 -7.78 -21.86
N PRO A 92 0.02 -7.13 -22.12
CA PRO A 92 0.50 -6.89 -23.48
C PRO A 92 0.84 -8.19 -24.22
#